data_AF-A0A7T8KKY8-F1
#
_entry.id   AF-A0A7T8KKY8-F1
#
_cell.length_a   1.000
_cell.length_b   1.000
_cell.length_c   1.000
_cell.angle_alpha   90.00
_cell.angle_beta   90.00
_cell.angle_gamma   90.00
#
_symmetry.space_group_name_H-M   'P 1'
#
loop_
_entity.id
_entity.type
_entity.pdbx_description
1 polymer ?
#
loop_
_entity_poly.entity_id
_entity_poly.type
_entity_poly.pdbx_seq_one_letter_code
_entity_poly.pdbx_strand_id
1 'polypeptide(L)' 'MDSSQHAEEGDALTQKAKLDALERELFSAGQESKRQVSAWFKRKTGQIHTADMVSRHYKRKASLE' A
#
# COMPACT_ATOMS: atom_id res chain seq x y z
N MET A 1 0.70 11.41 13.55
CA MET A 1 -0.54 10.63 13.38
C MET A 1 -1.48 11.31 12.39
N ASP A 2 -1.94 12.53 12.68
CA ASP A 2 -2.82 13.28 11.76
C ASP A 2 -2.15 13.57 10.41
N SER A 3 -0.90 14.01 10.43
CA SER A 3 -0.13 14.35 9.24
C SER A 3 0.05 13.14 8.30
N SER A 4 0.24 11.93 8.83
CA SER A 4 0.38 10.71 8.01
C SER A 4 -0.92 10.23 7.37
N GLN A 5 -2.08 10.71 7.83
CA GLN A 5 -3.40 10.31 7.31
C GLN A 5 -4.11 11.41 6.52
N HIS A 6 -3.68 12.66 6.68
CA HIS A 6 -4.27 13.81 6.00
C HIS A 6 -3.33 14.52 5.02
N ALA A 7 -2.01 14.28 5.05
CA ALA A 7 -1.11 14.88 4.07
C ALA A 7 -1.41 14.38 2.65
N GLU A 8 -1.40 15.33 1.70
CA GLU A 8 -1.42 15.07 0.26
C GLU A 8 0.00 14.78 -0.25
N GLU A 9 0.12 14.08 -1.39
CA GLU A 9 1.41 13.49 -1.83
C GLU A 9 2.57 14.50 -1.91
N GLY A 10 2.30 15.74 -2.30
CA GLY A 10 3.32 16.79 -2.37
C GLY A 10 3.83 17.27 -1.00
N ASP A 11 2.97 17.30 0.01
CA ASP A 11 3.33 17.77 1.37
C ASP A 11 3.93 16.64 2.23
N ALA A 12 3.62 15.38 1.89
CA ALA A 12 4.17 14.22 2.57
C ALA A 12 5.71 14.13 2.51
N LEU A 13 6.34 14.59 1.42
CA LEU A 13 7.79 14.57 1.25
C LEU A 13 8.50 15.57 2.17
N THR A 14 7.96 16.79 2.28
CA THR A 14 8.45 17.84 3.18
C THR A 14 8.27 17.45 4.65
N GLN A 15 7.16 16.81 4.99
CA GLN A 15 6.92 16.33 6.35
C GLN A 15 7.86 15.17 6.73
N LYS A 16 8.12 14.23 5.82
CA LYS A 16 9.06 13.12 6.04
C LYS A 16 10.51 13.56 6.27
N ALA A 17 10.93 14.69 5.69
CA ALA A 17 12.31 15.15 5.78
C ALA A 17 12.76 15.44 7.23
N LYS A 18 11.83 15.79 8.11
CA LYS A 18 12.08 16.13 9.52
C LYS A 18 11.93 14.94 10.48
N LEU A 19 11.50 13.78 9.98
CA LEU A 19 11.24 12.58 10.78
C LEU A 19 12.49 11.70 10.87
N ASP A 20 12.62 10.99 11.98
CA ASP A 20 13.61 9.93 12.15
C ASP A 20 13.25 8.66 11.34
N ALA A 21 14.10 7.63 11.40
CA ALA A 21 13.91 6.41 10.61
C ALA A 21 12.61 5.66 10.99
N LEU A 22 12.33 5.54 12.29
CA LEU A 22 11.15 4.83 12.79
C LEU A 22 9.87 5.59 12.46
N GLU A 23 9.89 6.91 12.67
CA GLU A 23 8.79 7.80 12.35
C GLU A 23 8.47 7.79 10.85
N ARG A 24 9.49 7.69 9.98
CA ARG A 24 9.29 7.54 8.52
C ARG A 24 8.60 6.24 8.16
N GLU A 25 8.95 5.14 8.82
CA GLU A 25 8.28 3.84 8.61
C GLU A 25 6.81 3.92 9.02
N LEU A 26 6.53 4.43 10.22
CA LEU A 26 5.17 4.62 10.72
C LEU A 26 4.36 5.58 9.83
N PHE A 27 4.96 6.68 9.39
CA PHE A 27 4.32 7.62 8.47
C PHE A 27 3.98 6.94 7.14
N SER A 28 4.88 6.11 6.62
CA SER A 28 4.66 5.37 5.37
C SER A 28 3.54 4.34 5.51
N ALA A 29 3.48 3.62 6.64
CA ALA A 29 2.39 2.70 6.94
C ALA A 29 1.03 3.42 7.06
N GLY A 30 1.00 4.61 7.67
CA GLY A 30 -0.19 5.46 7.75
C GLY A 30 -0.70 5.89 6.37
N GLN A 31 0.19 6.33 5.49
CA GLN A 31 -0.14 6.72 4.12
C GLN A 31 -0.63 5.52 3.28
N GLU A 32 -0.02 4.35 3.44
CA GLU A 32 -0.46 3.13 2.77
C GLU A 32 -1.87 2.73 3.20
N SER A 33 -2.16 2.80 4.50
CA SER A 33 -3.49 2.53 5.03
C SER A 33 -4.54 3.51 4.49
N LYS A 34 -4.25 4.82 4.46
CA LYS A 34 -5.10 5.85 3.84
C LYS A 34 -5.42 5.50 2.39
N ARG A 35 -4.39 5.10 1.62
CA ARG A 35 -4.53 4.73 0.20
C ARG A 35 -5.43 3.50 0.02
N GLN A 36 -5.23 2.46 0.82
CA GLN A 36 -6.01 1.23 0.75
C GLN A 36 -7.49 1.47 1.09
N VAL A 37 -7.76 2.24 2.15
CA VAL A 37 -9.12 2.63 2.53
C VAL A 37 -9.79 3.46 1.42
N SER A 38 -9.07 4.42 0.82
CA SER A 38 -9.59 5.20 -0.30
C SER A 38 -9.89 4.33 -1.53
N ALA A 39 -8.99 3.39 -1.85
CA ALA A 39 -9.19 2.43 -2.93
C ALA A 39 -10.41 1.54 -2.68
N TRP A 40 -10.62 1.11 -1.44
CA TRP A 40 -11.78 0.32 -1.03
C TRP A 40 -13.09 1.10 -1.19
N PHE A 41 -13.17 2.33 -0.67
CA PHE A 41 -14.36 3.18 -0.87
C PHE A 41 -14.67 3.42 -2.35
N LYS A 42 -13.63 3.58 -3.19
CA LYS A 42 -13.79 3.78 -4.64
C LYS A 42 -14.02 2.49 -5.42
N ARG A 43 -14.13 1.32 -4.76
CA ARG A 43 -14.19 -0.01 -5.39
C ARG A 43 -13.04 -0.27 -6.38
N LYS A 44 -11.90 0.38 -6.16
CA LYS A 44 -10.65 0.19 -6.89
C LYS A 44 -9.70 -0.77 -6.18
N THR A 45 -10.15 -1.43 -5.12
CA THR A 45 -9.44 -2.61 -4.58
C THR A 45 -9.30 -3.63 -5.70
N GLY A 46 -8.08 -4.10 -5.92
CA GLY A 46 -7.77 -5.01 -7.03
C GLY A 46 -8.78 -6.15 -7.09
N GLN A 47 -9.47 -6.27 -8.22
CA GLN A 47 -10.42 -7.35 -8.44
C GLN A 47 -9.64 -8.66 -8.45
N ILE A 48 -9.88 -9.51 -7.45
CA ILE A 48 -9.28 -10.85 -7.40
C ILE A 48 -9.87 -11.65 -8.56
N HIS A 49 -9.17 -11.70 -9.68
CA HIS A 49 -9.51 -12.59 -10.77
C HIS A 49 -9.06 -14.00 -10.38
N THR A 50 -10.00 -14.90 -10.18
CA THR A 50 -9.71 -16.32 -9.90
C THR A 50 -8.76 -16.92 -10.93
N ALA A 51 -8.84 -16.48 -12.19
CA ALA A 51 -7.91 -16.86 -13.26
C ALA A 51 -6.44 -16.48 -12.95
N ASP A 52 -6.18 -15.28 -12.41
CA ASP A 52 -4.84 -14.85 -12.01
C ASP A 52 -4.33 -15.63 -10.80
N MET A 53 -5.22 -15.93 -9.85
CA MET A 53 -4.89 -16.75 -8.68
C MET A 53 -4.45 -18.16 -9.09
N VAL A 54 -5.24 -18.81 -9.96
CA VAL A 54 -4.95 -20.13 -10.52
C VAL A 54 -3.65 -20.11 -11.34
N SER A 55 -3.47 -19.11 -12.19
CA SER A 55 -2.24 -18.94 -12.98
C SER A 55 -0.99 -18.79 -12.10
N ARG A 56 -1.07 -18.01 -11.02
CA ARG A 56 0.02 -17.87 -10.03
C ARG A 56 0.26 -19.14 -9.22
N HIS A 57 -0.77 -19.95 -8.97
CA HIS A 57 -0.63 -21.24 -8.31
C HIS A 57 0.12 -22.24 -9.20
N TYR A 58 -0.28 -22.39 -10.46
CA TYR A 58 0.40 -23.28 -11.41
C TYR A 58 1.84 -22.88 -11.66
N LYS A 59 2.14 -21.58 -11.82
CA LYS A 59 3.53 -21.10 -11.96
C LYS A 59 4.41 -21.48 -10.76
N ARG A 60 3.90 -21.34 -9.54
CA ARG A 60 4.62 -21.75 -8.31
C ARG A 60 4.82 -23.26 -8.24
N LYS A 61 3.83 -24.04 -8.65
CA LYS A 61 3.93 -25.50 -8.69
C LYS A 61 5.00 -25.96 -9.70
N ALA A 62 5.01 -25.37 -10.89
CA ALA A 62 5.97 -25.71 -11.94
C ALA A 62 7.43 -25.33 -11.59
N SER A 63 7.67 -24.35 -10.72
CA SER A 63 9.01 -24.02 -10.24
C SER A 63 9.54 -24.92 -9.12
N LEU A 64 8.69 -25.80 -8.57
CA LEU A 64 9.04 -26.76 -7.52
C LEU A 64 9.29 -28.17 -8.08
N GLU A 65 9.03 -28.38 -9.38
CA GLU A 65 9.35 -29.59 -10.16
C GLU A 65 10.66 -29.38 -10.93
#